data_AF-A0A3N1CSA8-F1
#
_entry.id   AF-A0A3N1CSA8-F1
#
_cell.length_a   1.000
_cell.length_b   1.000
_cell.length_c   1.000
_cell.angle_alpha   90.00
_cell.angle_beta   90.00
_cell.angle_gamma   90.00
#
_symmetry.space_group_name_H-M   'P 1'
#
loop_
_entity.id
_entity.type
_entity.pdbx_description
1 polymer ?
#
loop_
_entity_poly.entity_id
_entity_poly.type
_entity_poly.pdbx_seq_one_letter_code
_entity_poly.pdbx_strand_id
1 'polypeptide(L)'
;MFHRFMGGAAVIALAVSGTVVAAAPASAAAKCAAGSWRLTAEKNEFYGAAETGAFKGRTSGLAGQRLTVKGDRVTFDFAKAAPENTVYTGAKPETYRNTYRGTLTAKVKITGSAKGKLTVYPKTAKGTAKAKVVQLKPKRKEWGSYNVVKMIRDGGTETVLPFGYSYTCTKTALKFTLTSSGENEFGAFGGTFRLTYKRR
;
A
#
# COMPACT_ATOMS: atom_id res chain seq x y z
N MET A 1 -49.59 -18.83 27.44
CA MET A 1 -50.37 -17.58 27.59
C MET A 1 -50.39 -16.90 26.24
N PHE A 2 -51.54 -16.97 25.57
CA PHE A 2 -51.82 -16.41 24.25
C PHE A 2 -51.94 -14.89 24.35
N HIS A 3 -51.43 -14.12 23.39
CA HIS A 3 -52.09 -12.91 22.87
C HIS A 3 -51.72 -12.74 21.39
N ARG A 4 -52.70 -13.07 20.53
CA ARG A 4 -52.76 -12.67 19.12
C ARG A 4 -53.38 -11.27 19.08
N PHE A 5 -52.81 -10.35 18.29
CA PHE A 5 -53.55 -9.20 17.79
C PHE A 5 -53.43 -9.15 16.27
N MET A 6 -54.55 -9.49 15.62
CA MET A 6 -54.83 -9.23 14.21
C MET A 6 -55.45 -7.83 14.15
N GLY A 7 -54.87 -6.94 13.34
CA GLY A 7 -55.44 -5.64 13.03
C GLY A 7 -55.14 -5.33 11.58
N GLY A 8 -56.09 -5.62 10.70
CA GLY A 8 -56.03 -5.31 9.27
C GLY A 8 -56.39 -3.85 9.03
N ALA A 9 -55.59 -3.17 8.22
CA ALA A 9 -55.94 -1.90 7.61
C ALA A 9 -55.86 -2.07 6.09
N ALA A 10 -57.01 -1.98 5.44
CA ALA A 10 -57.15 -1.96 4.00
C ALA A 10 -56.71 -0.58 3.48
N VAL A 11 -55.70 -0.54 2.61
CA VAL A 11 -55.25 0.67 1.93
C VAL A 11 -55.69 0.59 0.47
N ILE A 12 -56.46 1.60 0.06
CA ILE A 12 -56.99 1.81 -1.28
C ILE A 12 -55.84 2.13 -2.23
N ALA A 13 -55.65 1.28 -3.24
CA ALA A 13 -54.63 1.46 -4.28
C ALA A 13 -55.16 2.38 -5.40
N LEU A 14 -54.68 3.63 -5.43
CA LEU A 14 -54.78 4.47 -6.63
C LEU A 14 -53.70 4.03 -7.62
N ALA A 15 -54.11 3.37 -8.70
CA ALA A 15 -53.27 3.03 -9.83
C ALA A 15 -53.01 4.29 -10.68
N VAL A 16 -51.96 5.03 -10.37
CA VAL A 16 -51.37 6.02 -11.29
C VAL A 16 -50.39 5.26 -12.16
N SER A 17 -50.73 5.08 -13.44
CA SER A 17 -49.87 4.52 -14.49
C SER A 17 -48.76 5.52 -14.84
N GLY A 18 -47.91 5.82 -13.87
CA GLY A 18 -46.64 6.49 -14.09
C GLY A 18 -45.65 5.45 -14.58
N THR A 19 -45.14 5.60 -15.80
CA THR A 19 -43.93 4.91 -16.23
C THR A 19 -42.82 5.25 -15.24
N VAL A 20 -42.59 4.35 -14.27
CA VAL A 20 -41.45 4.43 -13.38
C VAL A 20 -40.24 4.17 -14.27
N VAL A 21 -39.66 5.25 -14.81
CA VAL A 21 -38.34 5.20 -15.42
C VAL A 21 -37.42 4.81 -14.27
N ALA A 22 -37.15 3.52 -14.13
CA ALA A 22 -36.22 2.99 -13.16
C ALA A 22 -34.91 3.73 -13.37
N ALA A 23 -34.61 4.67 -12.47
CA ALA A 23 -33.37 5.42 -12.51
C ALA A 23 -32.24 4.39 -12.50
N ALA A 24 -31.57 4.24 -13.64
CA ALA A 24 -30.44 3.34 -13.76
C ALA A 24 -29.46 3.69 -12.64
N PRO A 25 -28.97 2.71 -11.86
CA PRO A 25 -28.10 2.98 -10.74
C PRO A 25 -26.92 3.81 -11.22
N ALA A 26 -26.83 5.04 -10.71
CA ALA A 26 -25.72 5.93 -11.04
C ALA A 26 -24.43 5.21 -10.65
N SER A 27 -23.67 4.76 -11.65
CA SER A 27 -22.42 4.05 -11.44
C SER A 27 -21.49 4.99 -10.68
N ALA A 28 -21.17 4.64 -9.43
CA ALA A 28 -20.28 5.43 -8.61
C ALA A 28 -18.98 5.65 -9.37
N ALA A 29 -18.62 6.93 -9.59
CA ALA A 29 -17.44 7.29 -10.36
C ALA A 29 -16.22 6.52 -9.85
N ALA A 30 -15.46 5.92 -10.77
CA ALA A 30 -14.29 5.14 -10.42
C ALA A 30 -13.35 5.99 -9.56
N LYS A 31 -12.95 5.46 -8.40
CA LYS A 31 -11.99 6.13 -7.51
C LYS A 31 -10.73 6.44 -8.30
N CYS A 32 -10.17 7.64 -8.15
CA CYS A 32 -9.01 8.08 -8.92
C CYS A 32 -7.85 7.05 -8.83
N ALA A 33 -7.61 6.50 -7.63
CA ALA A 33 -6.57 5.51 -7.39
C ALA A 33 -6.77 4.19 -8.17
N ALA A 34 -7.99 3.87 -8.63
CA ALA A 34 -8.25 2.70 -9.45
C ALA A 34 -7.58 2.82 -10.82
N GLY A 35 -6.93 1.74 -11.27
CA GLY A 35 -6.20 1.70 -12.53
C GLY A 35 -4.84 1.02 -12.42
N SER A 36 -4.07 1.14 -13.49
CA SER A 36 -2.69 0.65 -13.57
C SER A 36 -1.71 1.81 -13.50
N TRP A 37 -0.69 1.61 -12.68
CA TRP A 37 0.26 2.62 -12.26
C TRP A 37 1.67 2.05 -12.35
N ARG A 38 2.63 2.87 -12.75
CA ARG A 38 4.06 2.52 -12.77
C ARG A 38 4.80 3.43 -11.81
N LEU A 39 5.54 2.85 -10.87
CA LEU A 39 6.39 3.60 -9.97
C LEU A 39 7.50 4.28 -10.75
N THR A 40 7.65 5.58 -10.54
CA THR A 40 8.69 6.41 -11.16
C THR A 40 9.71 6.94 -10.16
N ALA A 41 9.32 7.05 -8.88
CA ALA A 41 10.25 7.48 -7.85
C ALA A 41 9.84 6.90 -6.48
N GLU A 42 10.85 6.41 -5.77
CA GLU A 42 10.82 6.15 -4.34
C GLU A 42 11.80 7.09 -3.66
N LYS A 43 11.36 7.77 -2.60
CA LYS A 43 12.18 8.67 -1.79
C LYS A 43 11.78 8.52 -0.34
N ASN A 44 12.53 7.71 0.39
CA ASN A 44 12.31 7.50 1.81
C ASN A 44 13.51 8.05 2.58
N GLU A 45 13.21 8.73 3.67
CA GLU A 45 14.19 9.27 4.62
C GLU A 45 13.74 8.87 6.00
N PHE A 46 14.64 8.34 6.81
CA PHE A 46 14.32 7.89 8.15
C PHE A 46 15.53 8.04 9.06
N TYR A 47 15.28 8.06 10.36
CA TYR A 47 16.28 8.16 11.40
C TYR A 47 15.87 7.25 12.55
N GLY A 48 16.86 6.90 13.36
CA GLY A 48 16.65 6.14 14.55
C GLY A 48 17.89 6.12 15.39
N ALA A 49 17.82 5.38 16.48
CA ALA A 49 18.96 5.02 17.29
C ALA A 49 18.99 3.50 17.49
N ALA A 50 20.20 2.99 17.64
CA ALA A 50 20.49 1.60 17.97
C ALA A 50 21.55 1.61 19.08
N GLU A 51 21.88 0.44 19.64
CA GLU A 51 22.97 0.29 20.63
C GLU A 51 24.28 0.95 20.19
N THR A 52 24.52 0.98 18.88
CA THR A 52 25.74 1.52 18.28
C THR A 52 25.71 3.03 18.09
N GLY A 53 24.60 3.70 18.43
CA GLY A 53 24.39 5.13 18.27
C GLY A 53 23.29 5.48 17.26
N ALA A 54 23.08 6.79 17.08
CA ALA A 54 22.11 7.32 16.14
C ALA A 54 22.49 7.05 14.68
N PHE A 55 21.48 6.84 13.84
CA PHE A 55 21.63 6.67 12.41
C PHE A 55 20.60 7.49 11.62
N LYS A 56 20.95 7.78 10.37
CA LYS A 56 20.02 8.28 9.35
C LYS A 56 20.09 7.34 8.15
N GLY A 57 18.93 7.02 7.61
CA GLY A 57 18.78 6.17 6.44
C GLY A 57 18.02 6.88 5.32
N ARG A 58 18.32 6.48 4.09
CA ARG A 58 17.54 6.84 2.92
C ARG A 58 17.37 5.64 2.01
N THR A 59 16.18 5.47 1.43
CA THR A 59 15.96 4.48 0.35
C THR A 59 15.52 5.15 -0.94
N SER A 60 15.94 4.56 -2.06
CA SER A 60 15.53 4.96 -3.40
C SER A 60 15.67 3.79 -4.37
N GLY A 61 14.78 3.72 -5.37
CA GLY A 61 14.85 2.72 -6.42
C GLY A 61 13.47 2.32 -6.93
N LEU A 62 13.30 1.03 -7.22
CA LEU A 62 12.03 0.37 -7.60
C LEU A 62 11.34 0.89 -8.85
N ALA A 63 11.90 1.89 -9.53
CA ALA A 63 11.35 2.43 -10.76
C ALA A 63 11.01 1.28 -11.73
N GLY A 64 9.80 1.31 -12.28
CA GLY A 64 9.27 0.23 -13.12
C GLY A 64 8.40 -0.81 -12.40
N GLN A 65 8.36 -0.84 -11.06
CA GLN A 65 7.34 -1.58 -10.31
C GLN A 65 5.94 -1.15 -10.79
N ARG A 66 5.05 -2.12 -10.97
CA ARG A 66 3.68 -1.87 -11.40
C ARG A 66 2.72 -2.09 -10.24
N LEU A 67 1.79 -1.17 -10.08
CA LEU A 67 0.68 -1.26 -9.15
C LEU A 67 -0.62 -1.26 -9.96
N THR A 68 -1.46 -2.27 -9.76
CA THR A 68 -2.83 -2.29 -10.28
C THR A 68 -3.80 -2.27 -9.11
N VAL A 69 -4.73 -1.33 -9.15
CA VAL A 69 -5.81 -1.18 -8.17
C VAL A 69 -7.13 -1.46 -8.88
N LYS A 70 -7.83 -2.53 -8.48
CA LYS A 70 -9.11 -2.94 -9.09
C LYS A 70 -10.08 -3.38 -7.98
N GLY A 71 -11.15 -2.61 -7.79
CA GLY A 71 -12.15 -2.88 -6.76
C GLY A 71 -11.52 -2.90 -5.36
N ASP A 72 -11.67 -4.01 -4.66
CA ASP A 72 -11.13 -4.28 -3.33
C ASP A 72 -9.75 -4.95 -3.36
N ARG A 73 -9.03 -4.91 -4.49
CA ARG A 73 -7.74 -5.60 -4.65
C ARG A 73 -6.65 -4.69 -5.18
N VAL A 74 -5.44 -4.94 -4.71
CA VAL A 74 -4.21 -4.40 -5.26
C VAL A 74 -3.31 -5.52 -5.73
N THR A 75 -2.56 -5.27 -6.80
CA THR A 75 -1.49 -6.16 -7.27
C THR A 75 -0.25 -5.34 -7.50
N PHE A 76 0.85 -5.76 -6.89
CA PHE A 76 2.20 -5.27 -7.14
C PHE A 76 2.93 -6.29 -8.02
N ASP A 77 3.51 -5.82 -9.11
CA ASP A 77 4.34 -6.60 -10.02
C ASP A 77 5.74 -5.98 -10.08
N PHE A 78 6.73 -6.79 -9.70
CA PHE A 78 8.13 -6.40 -9.58
C PHE A 78 8.98 -6.85 -10.77
N ALA A 79 8.40 -7.43 -11.83
CA ALA A 79 9.14 -8.00 -12.95
C ALA A 79 10.08 -6.99 -13.64
N LYS A 80 9.67 -5.72 -13.70
CA LYS A 80 10.45 -4.62 -14.30
C LYS A 80 10.96 -3.60 -13.26
N ALA A 81 10.91 -3.93 -11.98
CA ALA A 81 11.38 -3.04 -10.93
C ALA A 81 12.91 -3.00 -10.91
N ALA A 82 13.46 -1.78 -10.91
CA ALA A 82 14.85 -1.54 -10.57
C ALA A 82 15.12 -1.96 -9.10
N PRO A 83 16.36 -2.28 -8.73
CA PRO A 83 16.70 -2.52 -7.33
C PRO A 83 16.42 -1.30 -6.45
N GLU A 84 15.99 -1.53 -5.21
CA GLU A 84 15.99 -0.53 -4.15
C GLU A 84 17.40 -0.48 -3.55
N ASN A 85 17.93 0.71 -3.30
CA ASN A 85 19.17 0.91 -2.56
C ASN A 85 18.87 1.70 -1.29
N THR A 86 19.38 1.19 -0.17
CA THR A 86 19.28 1.82 1.14
C THR A 86 20.67 2.21 1.61
N VAL A 87 20.84 3.45 2.03
CA VAL A 87 22.09 3.97 2.58
C VAL A 87 21.85 4.40 4.01
N TYR A 88 22.58 3.81 4.95
CA TYR A 88 22.65 4.21 6.34
C TYR A 88 23.91 5.03 6.58
N THR A 89 23.77 6.09 7.37
CA THR A 89 24.83 6.99 7.83
C THR A 89 24.74 7.12 9.34
N GLY A 90 25.85 7.46 10.00
CA GLY A 90 25.94 7.52 11.47
C GLY A 90 27.14 6.71 11.96
N ALA A 91 27.01 6.15 13.17
CA ALA A 91 28.11 5.43 13.82
C ALA A 91 28.58 4.17 13.07
N LYS A 92 27.67 3.48 12.36
CA LYS A 92 27.98 2.33 11.51
C LYS A 92 27.35 2.51 10.12
N PRO A 93 28.05 3.14 9.16
CA PRO A 93 27.50 3.38 7.84
C PRO A 93 27.44 2.08 7.02
N GLU A 94 26.29 1.83 6.42
CA GLU A 94 26.04 0.63 5.64
C GLU A 94 25.28 0.96 4.36
N THR A 95 25.39 0.10 3.36
CA THR A 95 24.61 0.22 2.13
C THR A 95 24.06 -1.13 1.75
N TYR A 96 22.76 -1.18 1.51
CA TYR A 96 22.04 -2.37 1.11
C TYR A 96 21.41 -2.17 -0.26
N ARG A 97 21.25 -3.28 -0.97
CA ARG A 97 20.48 -3.37 -2.20
C ARG A 97 19.46 -4.49 -2.07
N ASN A 98 18.19 -4.15 -2.24
CA ASN A 98 17.09 -5.09 -2.30
C ASN A 98 16.65 -5.24 -3.77
N THR A 99 16.57 -6.48 -4.24
CA THR A 99 16.04 -6.79 -5.57
C THR A 99 14.74 -7.57 -5.44
N TYR A 100 13.64 -6.95 -5.86
CA TYR A 100 12.30 -7.54 -5.81
C TYR A 100 11.95 -8.21 -7.13
N ARG A 101 11.26 -9.35 -7.07
CA ARG A 101 10.74 -10.12 -8.22
C ARG A 101 9.39 -10.75 -7.88
N GLY A 102 8.65 -11.16 -8.91
CA GLY A 102 7.35 -11.81 -8.76
C GLY A 102 6.20 -10.82 -8.54
N THR A 103 5.08 -11.34 -8.05
CA THR A 103 3.85 -10.56 -7.83
C THR A 103 3.31 -10.73 -6.42
N LEU A 104 2.71 -9.66 -5.88
CA LEU A 104 1.96 -9.68 -4.62
C LEU A 104 0.58 -9.10 -4.87
N THR A 105 -0.45 -9.88 -4.57
CA THR A 105 -1.86 -9.45 -4.62
C THR A 105 -2.45 -9.52 -3.22
N ALA A 106 -3.20 -8.50 -2.81
CA ALA A 106 -3.90 -8.50 -1.53
C ALA A 106 -5.26 -7.78 -1.65
N LYS A 107 -6.19 -8.10 -0.75
CA LYS A 107 -7.39 -7.29 -0.55
C LYS A 107 -7.03 -5.98 0.13
N VAL A 108 -7.76 -4.93 -0.21
CA VAL A 108 -7.58 -3.59 0.34
C VAL A 108 -8.91 -2.89 0.62
N LYS A 109 -8.85 -1.91 1.51
CA LYS A 109 -9.84 -0.87 1.68
C LYS A 109 -9.24 0.45 1.22
N ILE A 110 -9.92 1.11 0.27
CA ILE A 110 -9.52 2.42 -0.25
C ILE A 110 -10.57 3.43 0.20
N THR A 111 -10.15 4.43 0.97
CA THR A 111 -10.99 5.56 1.35
C THR A 111 -10.73 6.76 0.44
N GLY A 112 -11.70 7.66 0.35
CA GLY A 112 -11.60 8.88 -0.47
C GLY A 112 -11.63 8.64 -1.98
N SER A 113 -11.50 9.74 -2.73
CA SER A 113 -11.48 9.75 -4.20
C SER A 113 -10.13 10.24 -4.73
N ALA A 114 -9.86 11.55 -4.64
CA ALA A 114 -8.58 12.14 -5.05
C ALA A 114 -7.53 12.16 -3.91
N LYS A 115 -7.97 12.10 -2.65
CA LYS A 115 -7.12 11.98 -1.47
C LYS A 115 -7.73 10.95 -0.54
N GLY A 116 -6.92 10.12 0.11
CA GLY A 116 -7.43 9.10 1.01
C GLY A 116 -6.35 8.19 1.57
N LYS A 117 -6.74 6.98 1.99
CA LYS A 117 -5.82 5.96 2.50
C LYS A 117 -6.03 4.63 1.80
N LEU A 118 -4.95 3.86 1.66
CA LEU A 118 -4.96 2.49 1.18
C LEU A 118 -4.57 1.58 2.33
N THR A 119 -5.54 0.85 2.86
CA THR A 119 -5.34 -0.13 3.94
C THR A 119 -5.34 -1.52 3.34
N VAL A 120 -4.32 -2.31 3.64
CA VAL A 120 -4.21 -3.69 3.14
C VAL A 120 -4.61 -4.67 4.23
N TYR A 121 -5.27 -5.76 3.84
CA TYR A 121 -5.60 -6.87 4.72
C TYR A 121 -4.49 -7.93 4.60
N PRO A 122 -3.49 -7.96 5.51
CA PRO A 122 -2.24 -8.66 5.25
C PRO A 122 -2.42 -10.19 5.10
N LYS A 123 -3.36 -10.77 5.85
CA LYS A 123 -3.72 -12.20 5.77
C LYS A 123 -4.23 -12.64 4.39
N THR A 124 -4.67 -11.71 3.55
CA THR A 124 -5.16 -11.99 2.19
C THR A 124 -4.07 -11.93 1.12
N ALA A 125 -2.84 -11.59 1.50
CA ALA A 125 -1.72 -11.49 0.56
C ALA A 125 -1.41 -12.86 -0.06
N LYS A 126 -1.21 -12.88 -1.38
CA LYS A 126 -0.86 -14.05 -2.17
C LYS A 126 0.06 -13.67 -3.34
N GLY A 127 0.70 -14.67 -3.95
CA GLY A 127 1.55 -14.51 -5.14
C GLY A 127 2.94 -15.10 -4.95
N THR A 128 3.88 -14.64 -5.76
CA THR A 128 5.25 -15.18 -5.85
C THR A 128 6.32 -14.16 -5.46
N ALA A 129 5.93 -13.01 -4.89
CA ALA A 129 6.87 -11.93 -4.58
C ALA A 129 7.98 -12.38 -3.62
N LYS A 130 9.22 -12.14 -4.02
CA LYS A 130 10.44 -12.40 -3.26
C LYS A 130 11.38 -11.19 -3.34
N ALA A 131 12.24 -11.07 -2.35
CA ALA A 131 13.29 -10.06 -2.31
C ALA A 131 14.62 -10.72 -1.97
N LYS A 132 15.69 -10.28 -2.65
CA LYS A 132 17.09 -10.65 -2.35
C LYS A 132 17.78 -9.44 -1.75
N VAL A 133 18.46 -9.63 -0.61
CA VAL A 133 19.18 -8.58 0.11
C VAL A 133 20.68 -8.78 -0.05
N VAL A 134 21.36 -7.72 -0.49
CA VAL A 134 22.82 -7.69 -0.58
C VAL A 134 23.31 -6.44 0.12
N GLN A 135 24.15 -6.61 1.13
CA GLN A 135 24.97 -5.52 1.66
C GLN A 135 26.11 -5.26 0.68
N LEU A 136 26.25 -4.01 0.27
CA LEU A 136 27.30 -3.54 -0.64
C LEU A 136 28.48 -2.94 0.13
N LYS A 137 28.21 -2.27 1.25
CA LYS A 137 29.21 -1.61 2.10
C LYS A 137 28.95 -1.87 3.59
N PRO A 138 29.98 -1.91 4.44
CA PRO A 138 31.40 -1.73 4.12
C PRO A 138 32.02 -2.93 3.39
N LYS A 139 31.57 -4.15 3.68
CA LYS A 139 31.97 -5.37 2.97
C LYS A 139 30.76 -5.95 2.26
N ARG A 140 30.96 -6.44 1.04
CA ARG A 140 29.90 -7.11 0.30
C ARG A 140 29.50 -8.40 1.00
N LYS A 141 28.21 -8.55 1.31
CA LYS A 141 27.63 -9.78 1.91
C LYS A 141 26.25 -10.04 1.33
N GLU A 142 26.01 -11.26 0.89
CA GLU A 142 24.67 -11.69 0.50
C GLU A 142 23.94 -12.22 1.73
N TRP A 143 22.80 -11.62 2.07
CA TRP A 143 22.00 -12.02 3.24
C TRP A 143 20.95 -13.08 2.90
N GLY A 144 20.83 -13.43 1.61
CA GLY A 144 19.87 -14.40 1.11
C GLY A 144 18.63 -13.77 0.51
N SER A 145 17.56 -14.56 0.43
CA SER A 145 16.27 -14.13 -0.11
C SER A 145 15.14 -14.48 0.86
N TYR A 146 14.10 -13.65 0.88
CA TYR A 146 12.90 -13.89 1.68
C TYR A 146 11.64 -13.80 0.82
N ASN A 147 10.57 -14.43 1.33
CA ASN A 147 9.26 -14.42 0.72
C ASN A 147 8.46 -13.21 1.23
N VAL A 148 8.25 -12.23 0.36
CA VAL A 148 7.55 -10.98 0.69
C VAL A 148 6.09 -11.26 1.04
N VAL A 149 5.44 -12.18 0.34
CA VAL A 149 4.04 -12.55 0.62
C VAL A 149 3.88 -13.11 2.03
N LYS A 150 4.76 -14.05 2.44
CA LYS A 150 4.74 -14.63 3.79
C LYS A 150 4.97 -13.56 4.84
N MET A 151 6.00 -12.74 4.67
CA MET A 151 6.32 -11.65 5.60
C MET A 151 5.13 -10.69 5.78
N ILE A 152 4.44 -10.30 4.71
CA ILE A 152 3.22 -9.49 4.80
C ILE A 152 2.09 -10.22 5.53
N ARG A 153 1.84 -11.50 5.23
CA ARG A 153 0.81 -12.28 5.95
C ARG A 153 1.10 -12.38 7.45
N ASP A 154 2.38 -12.38 7.82
CA ASP A 154 2.83 -12.47 9.21
C ASP A 154 2.81 -11.10 9.93
N GLY A 155 2.33 -10.04 9.26
CA GLY A 155 2.17 -8.70 9.84
C GLY A 155 3.38 -7.78 9.63
N GLY A 156 4.40 -8.26 8.91
CA GLY A 156 5.55 -7.44 8.53
C GLY A 156 5.15 -6.30 7.57
N THR A 157 6.03 -5.32 7.45
CA THR A 157 5.88 -4.16 6.58
C THR A 157 7.07 -4.07 5.63
N GLU A 158 6.87 -3.40 4.50
CA GLU A 158 7.93 -3.11 3.53
C GLU A 158 7.76 -1.70 3.01
N THR A 159 8.86 -0.97 2.87
CA THR A 159 8.86 0.41 2.32
C THR A 159 8.31 0.44 0.89
N VAL A 160 8.50 -0.65 0.15
CA VAL A 160 8.10 -0.82 -1.25
C VAL A 160 6.59 -1.02 -1.44
N LEU A 161 5.87 -1.22 -0.32
CA LEU A 161 4.44 -1.49 -0.27
C LEU A 161 3.77 -0.38 0.56
N PRO A 162 2.96 0.52 -0.04
CA PRO A 162 2.39 1.68 0.65
C PRO A 162 1.21 1.33 1.58
N PHE A 163 1.38 0.34 2.45
CA PHE A 163 0.34 -0.15 3.33
C PHE A 163 0.16 0.82 4.50
N GLY A 164 -1.03 1.39 4.61
CA GLY A 164 -1.32 2.42 5.63
C GLY A 164 -0.91 3.84 5.24
N TYR A 165 -0.39 4.03 4.02
CA TYR A 165 0.02 5.35 3.53
C TYR A 165 -1.23 6.16 3.18
N SER A 166 -1.15 7.47 3.39
CA SER A 166 -2.08 8.41 2.77
C SER A 166 -1.71 8.55 1.30
N TYR A 167 -2.71 8.75 0.43
CA TYR A 167 -2.48 8.97 -0.99
C TYR A 167 -3.13 10.26 -1.48
N THR A 168 -2.53 10.81 -2.54
CA THR A 168 -3.13 11.81 -3.41
C THR A 168 -3.10 11.29 -4.84
N CYS A 169 -4.13 11.62 -5.63
CA CYS A 169 -4.32 11.09 -6.97
C CYS A 169 -4.85 12.17 -7.92
N THR A 170 -4.29 12.18 -9.11
CA THR A 170 -4.76 12.93 -10.28
C THR A 170 -4.94 11.96 -11.45
N LYS A 171 -5.42 12.45 -12.60
CA LYS A 171 -5.55 11.62 -13.83
C LYS A 171 -4.24 10.95 -14.25
N THR A 172 -3.09 11.54 -13.93
CA THR A 172 -1.77 11.10 -14.42
C THR A 172 -0.83 10.64 -13.30
N ALA A 173 -1.11 10.94 -12.04
CA ALA A 173 -0.20 10.65 -10.93
C ALA A 173 -0.93 10.08 -9.71
N LEU A 174 -0.29 9.13 -9.04
CA LEU A 174 -0.69 8.59 -7.75
C LEU A 174 0.52 8.66 -6.81
N LYS A 175 0.38 9.40 -5.71
CA LYS A 175 1.44 9.61 -4.73
C LYS A 175 1.01 9.03 -3.39
N PHE A 176 1.86 8.21 -2.80
CA PHE A 176 1.70 7.73 -1.43
C PHE A 176 2.70 8.42 -0.52
N THR A 177 2.25 8.83 0.66
CA THR A 177 3.06 9.43 1.70
C THR A 177 2.72 8.82 3.05
N LEU A 178 3.76 8.45 3.80
CA LEU A 178 3.68 8.11 5.21
C LEU A 178 4.71 8.95 5.95
N THR A 179 4.29 9.61 7.02
CA THR A 179 5.21 10.17 8.01
C THR A 179 4.93 9.43 9.31
N SER A 180 5.97 8.92 9.94
CA SER A 180 5.88 8.19 11.20
C SER A 180 7.02 8.64 12.09
N SER A 181 6.76 8.71 13.38
CA SER A 181 7.73 8.94 14.43
C SER A 181 7.30 8.19 15.67
N GLY A 182 8.26 7.84 16.52
CA GLY A 182 8.02 7.19 17.79
C GLY A 182 9.29 7.13 18.61
N GLU A 183 9.23 6.40 19.70
CA GLU A 183 10.34 6.16 20.61
C GLU A 183 10.31 4.69 21.03
N ASN A 184 11.50 4.10 21.20
CA ASN A 184 11.67 2.77 21.75
C ASN A 184 12.85 2.79 22.75
N GLU A 185 13.21 1.63 23.28
CA GLU A 185 14.33 1.47 24.23
C GLU A 185 15.68 1.96 23.70
N PHE A 186 15.85 2.09 22.39
CA PHE A 186 17.05 2.64 21.77
C PHE A 186 16.95 4.14 21.49
N GLY A 187 15.77 4.74 21.63
CA GLY A 187 15.51 6.17 21.49
C GLY A 187 14.51 6.52 20.39
N ALA A 188 14.52 7.79 19.98
CA ALA A 188 13.59 8.31 18.99
C ALA A 188 13.87 7.71 17.59
N PHE A 189 12.81 7.35 16.89
CA PHE A 189 12.83 6.95 15.49
C PHE A 189 11.77 7.71 14.70
N GLY A 190 11.96 7.79 13.39
CA GLY A 190 10.96 8.37 12.51
C GLY A 190 11.41 8.44 11.07
N GLY A 191 10.54 8.94 10.22
CA GLY A 191 10.84 9.09 8.81
C GLY A 191 9.66 9.56 7.99
N THR A 192 9.97 9.93 6.76
CA THR A 192 8.99 10.18 5.71
C THR A 192 9.26 9.28 4.52
N PHE A 193 8.22 8.58 4.09
CA PHE A 193 8.25 7.61 3.01
C PHE A 193 7.36 8.10 1.88
N ARG A 194 7.89 8.10 0.65
CA ARG A 194 7.19 8.65 -0.52
C ARG A 194 7.36 7.74 -1.73
N LEU A 195 6.23 7.32 -2.28
CA LEU A 195 6.17 6.60 -3.55
C LEU A 195 5.37 7.42 -4.57
N THR A 196 5.94 7.65 -5.74
CA THR A 196 5.28 8.38 -6.84
C THR A 196 5.13 7.47 -8.05
N TYR A 197 3.87 7.29 -8.47
CA TYR A 197 3.49 6.53 -9.62
C TYR A 197 2.93 7.44 -10.73
N LYS A 198 3.17 7.04 -11.99
CA LYS A 198 2.48 7.58 -13.17
C LYS A 198 1.48 6.57 -13.71
N ARG A 199 0.37 7.08 -14.27
CA ARG A 199 -0.62 6.25 -14.97
C ARG A 199 0.04 5.49 -16.12
N ARG A 200 -0.34 4.23 -16.33
CA ARG A 200 0.08 3.40 -17.47
C ARG A 200 -1.05 3.29 -18.49
#